data_AF-A0A7Y5I148-F1
#
_entry.id   AF-A0A7Y5I148-F1
#
_cell.length_a   1.000
_cell.length_b   1.000
_cell.length_c   1.000
_cell.angle_alpha   90.00
_cell.angle_beta   90.00
_cell.angle_gamma   90.00
#
_symmetry.space_group_name_H-M   'P 1'
#
loop_
_entity.id
_entity.type
_entity.pdbx_description
1 polymer ?
#
loop_
_entity_poly.entity_id
_entity_poly.type
_entity_poly.pdbx_seq_one_letter_code
_entity_poly.pdbx_strand_id
1 'polypeptide(L)' 'MDTRTSPLSLLNDPSLLKTDGLINGQWISGASRFAVHDPATGQLLAEVANLGPQDAQAAISAANAAWPAWRS' A
#
# COMPACT_ATOMS: atom_id res chain seq x y z
N MET A 1 -2.76 28.40 -7.42
CA MET A 1 -2.07 27.13 -7.67
C MET A 1 -3.12 26.05 -7.69
N ASP A 2 -3.33 25.45 -8.86
CA ASP A 2 -4.50 24.64 -9.15
C ASP A 2 -4.44 23.27 -8.49
N THR A 3 -5.38 23.00 -7.59
CA THR A 3 -5.64 21.70 -6.94
C THR A 3 -6.27 20.67 -7.89
N ARG A 4 -6.22 20.89 -9.22
CA ARG A 4 -7.00 20.16 -10.23
C ARG A 4 -6.25 19.03 -10.94
N THR A 5 -4.97 18.83 -10.68
CA THR A 5 -4.19 17.76 -11.33
C THR A 5 -3.20 17.15 -10.34
N SER A 6 -3.67 16.25 -9.47
CA SER A 6 -2.74 15.34 -8.79
C SER A 6 -1.96 14.56 -9.85
N PRO A 7 -0.64 14.37 -9.76
CA PRO A 7 0.10 13.58 -10.75
C PRO A 7 -0.43 12.14 -10.87
N LEU A 8 -1.11 11.64 -9.82
CA LEU A 8 -1.74 10.33 -9.81
C LEU A 8 -2.96 10.23 -10.76
N SER A 9 -3.60 11.34 -11.13
CA SER A 9 -4.71 11.31 -12.09
C SER A 9 -4.24 11.11 -13.54
N LEU A 10 -2.93 11.20 -13.79
CA LEU A 10 -2.30 11.01 -15.10
C LEU A 10 -1.78 9.58 -15.31
N LEU A 11 -2.05 8.65 -14.38
CA LEU A 11 -1.65 7.25 -14.54
C LEU A 11 -2.36 6.62 -15.74
N ASN A 12 -1.59 5.99 -16.62
CA ASN A 12 -2.14 5.20 -17.73
C ASN A 12 -2.97 4.00 -17.24
N ASP A 13 -2.57 3.42 -16.10
CA ASP A 13 -3.33 2.40 -15.39
C ASP A 13 -3.55 2.82 -13.94
N PRO A 14 -4.74 3.37 -13.61
CA PRO A 14 -5.09 3.77 -12.25
C PRO A 14 -5.12 2.60 -11.25
N SER A 15 -5.23 1.36 -11.72
CA SER A 15 -5.32 0.19 -10.84
C SER A 15 -4.00 -0.13 -10.12
N LEU A 16 -2.88 0.37 -10.63
CA LEU A 16 -1.55 0.24 -10.03
C LEU A 16 -1.41 1.06 -8.75
N LEU A 17 -2.22 2.12 -8.57
CA LEU A 17 -2.25 2.87 -7.32
C LEU A 17 -2.94 2.03 -6.25
N LYS A 18 -2.14 1.51 -5.32
CA LYS A 18 -2.62 0.74 -4.16
C LYS A 18 -2.27 1.49 -2.89
N THR A 19 -3.27 1.68 -2.05
CA THR A 19 -3.13 2.38 -0.77
C THR A 19 -3.28 1.45 0.43
N ASP A 20 -3.65 0.20 0.19
CA ASP A 20 -3.76 -0.86 1.19
C ASP A 20 -2.45 -1.66 1.24
N GLY A 21 -2.22 -2.38 2.34
CA GLY A 21 -1.10 -3.30 2.45
C GLY A 21 -1.45 -4.67 1.85
N LEU A 22 -0.49 -5.38 1.26
CA LEU A 22 -0.73 -6.72 0.70
C LEU A 22 -0.21 -7.79 1.65
N ILE A 23 -1.10 -8.61 2.22
CA ILE A 23 -0.75 -9.76 3.08
C ILE A 23 -1.46 -11.01 2.56
N ASN A 24 -0.72 -12.11 2.39
CA ASN A 24 -1.27 -13.40 1.92
C ASN A 24 -2.07 -13.28 0.61
N GLY A 25 -1.64 -12.41 -0.31
CA GLY A 25 -2.35 -12.17 -1.58
C GLY A 25 -3.61 -11.31 -1.44
N GLN A 26 -3.90 -10.74 -0.27
CA GLN A 26 -5.07 -9.91 0.00
C GLN A 26 -4.68 -8.48 0.36
N TRP A 27 -5.41 -7.51 -0.19
CA TRP A 27 -5.28 -6.10 0.18
C TRP A 27 -6.00 -5.85 1.51
N ILE A 28 -5.29 -5.28 2.47
CA ILE A 28 -5.75 -4.99 3.83
C ILE A 28 -5.60 -3.50 4.15
N SER A 29 -6.64 -2.92 4.75
CA SER A 29 -6.68 -1.49 5.04
C SER A 29 -5.78 -1.06 6.21
N GLY A 30 -5.35 -2.01 7.06
CA GLY A 30 -4.68 -1.73 8.34
C GLY A 30 -5.62 -1.09 9.37
N ALA A 31 -5.09 -0.85 10.57
CA ALA A 31 -5.84 -0.21 11.66
C ALA A 31 -5.79 1.33 11.62
N SER A 32 -4.77 1.88 10.97
CA SER A 32 -4.61 3.33 10.75
C SER A 32 -3.97 3.58 9.38
N ARG A 33 -3.91 4.85 8.96
CA ARG A 33 -3.30 5.27 7.70
C ARG A 33 -2.37 6.45 7.94
N PHE A 34 -1.40 6.64 7.04
CA PHE A 34 -0.50 7.79 7.06
C PHE A 34 -0.46 8.48 5.70
N ALA A 35 -0.27 9.79 5.72
CA ALA A 35 -0.25 10.64 4.54
C ALA A 35 1.12 10.59 3.83
N VAL A 36 1.11 10.31 2.54
CA VAL A 36 2.26 10.43 1.64
C VAL A 36 2.16 11.74 0.89
N HIS A 37 3.21 12.56 0.96
CA HIS A 37 3.26 13.87 0.32
C HIS A 37 4.28 13.87 -0.82
N ASP A 38 4.02 14.68 -1.84
CA ASP A 38 4.96 14.98 -2.91
C ASP A 38 6.12 15.82 -2.34
N PRO A 39 7.39 15.35 -2.43
CA PRO A 39 8.52 16.09 -1.89
C PRO A 39 8.83 17.40 -2.63
N ALA A 40 8.38 17.57 -3.88
CA ALA A 40 8.61 18.78 -4.68
C ALA A 40 7.60 19.89 -4.37
N THR A 41 6.35 19.53 -4.04
CA THR A 41 5.26 20.49 -3.87
C THR A 41 4.68 20.52 -2.45
N GLY A 42 4.95 19.51 -1.63
CA GLY A 42 4.36 19.30 -0.31
C GLY A 42 2.89 18.86 -0.35
N GLN A 43 2.31 18.63 -1.53
CA GLN A 43 0.90 18.25 -1.65
C GLN A 43 0.67 16.79 -1.24
N LEU A 44 -0.50 16.51 -0.65
CA LEU A 44 -0.93 15.15 -0.34
C LEU A 44 -1.12 14.35 -1.63
N LEU A 45 -0.44 13.21 -1.75
CA LEU A 45 -0.60 12.25 -2.84
C LEU A 45 -1.67 11.22 -2.50
N ALA A 46 -1.51 10.52 -1.38
CA ALA A 46 -2.43 9.49 -0.93
C ALA A 46 -2.25 9.20 0.56
N GLU A 47 -3.27 8.61 1.19
CA GLU A 47 -3.15 7.98 2.50
C GLU A 47 -2.91 6.48 2.31
N VAL A 48 -1.91 5.91 2.98
CA VAL A 48 -1.54 4.50 2.84
C VAL A 48 -1.73 3.78 4.18
N ALA A 49 -2.13 2.51 4.12
CA ALA A 49 -2.29 1.63 5.27
C ALA A 49 -1.01 1.61 6.14
N ASN A 50 -1.20 1.90 7.43
CA ASN A 50 -0.16 1.83 8.45
C ASN A 50 -0.29 0.48 9.16
N LEU A 51 0.43 -0.51 8.64
CA LEU A 51 0.43 -1.88 9.17
C LEU A 51 1.27 -1.97 10.43
N GLY A 52 0.74 -2.67 11.43
CA GLY A 52 1.36 -2.81 12.74
C GLY A 52 2.09 -4.14 12.94
N PRO A 53 2.62 -4.37 14.16
CA PRO A 53 3.31 -5.61 14.50
C PRO A 53 2.46 -6.88 14.32
N GLN A 54 1.15 -6.79 14.55
CA GLN A 54 0.23 -7.93 14.38
C GLN A 54 0.08 -8.30 12.89
N ASP A 55 -0.03 -7.30 12.02
CA ASP A 55 -0.08 -7.50 10.57
C ASP A 55 1.25 -8.12 10.09
N ALA A 56 2.38 -7.64 10.60
CA ALA A 56 3.69 -8.23 10.29
C ALA A 56 3.78 -9.70 10.70
N GLN A 57 3.26 -10.07 11.87
CA GLN A 57 3.20 -11.47 12.30
C GLN A 57 2.31 -12.32 11.38
N ALA A 58 1.17 -11.79 10.94
CA ALA A 58 0.30 -12.46 9.97
C ALA A 58 1.00 -12.66 8.61
N ALA A 59 1.76 -11.67 8.14
CA ALA A 59 2.55 -11.78 6.92
C ALA A 59 3.64 -12.87 7.02
N ILE A 60 4.35 -12.94 8.15
CA ILE A 60 5.36 -13.99 8.40
C ILE A 60 4.71 -15.37 8.38
N SER A 61 3.57 -15.53 9.06
CA SER A 61 2.84 -16.80 9.08
C SER A 61 2.40 -17.23 7.67
N ALA A 62 1.84 -16.31 6.89
CA ALA A 62 1.43 -16.56 5.52
C ALA A 62 2.60 -16.94 4.61
N ALA A 63 3.74 -16.24 4.73
CA ALA A 63 4.95 -16.56 3.97
C ALA A 63 5.48 -17.96 4.29
N ASN A 64 5.49 -18.36 5.57
CA ASN A 64 5.88 -19.71 5.98
C ASN A 64 4.96 -20.78 5.41
N ALA A 65 3.64 -20.52 5.35
CA ALA A 65 2.67 -21.46 4.77
C ALA A 65 2.82 -21.59 3.25
N ALA A 66 3.15 -20.50 2.54
CA ALA A 66 3.35 -20.50 1.09
C ALA A 66 4.70 -21.10 0.65
N TRP A 67 5.72 -21.03 1.51
CA TRP A 67 7.09 -21.45 1.21
C TRP A 67 7.22 -22.85 0.58
N PRO A 68 6.59 -23.92 1.11
CA PRO A 68 6.78 -25.27 0.59
C PRO A 68 6.37 -25.43 -0.88
N ALA A 69 5.24 -24.81 -1.26
CA ALA A 69 4.73 -24.85 -2.63
C ALA A 69 5.52 -23.94 -3.58
N TRP A 70 6.12 -22.86 -3.07
CA TRP A 70 6.93 -21.95 -3.86
C TRP A 70 8.33 -22.49 -4.19
N ARG A 71 8.93 -23.24 -3.25
CA ARG A 71 10.33 -23.69 -3.37
C ARG A 71 10.52 -24.98 -4.18
N SER A 72 9.44 -25.68 -4.50
CA SER A 72 9.42 -26.99 -5.18
C SER A 72 9.40 -26.82 -6.69
#